data_AF-N8VBQ1-F1
#
_entry.id   AF-N8VBQ1-F1
#
_cell.length_a   1.000
_cell.length_b   1.000
_cell.length_c   1.000
_cell.angle_alpha   90.00
_cell.angle_beta   90.00
_cell.angle_gamma   90.00
#
_symmetry.space_group_name_H-M   'P 1'
#
loop_
_entity.id
_entity.type
_entity.pdbx_description
1 polymer ?
#
loop_
_entity_poly.entity_id
_entity_poly.type
_entity_poly.pdbx_seq_one_letter_code
_entity_poly.pdbx_strand_id
1 'polypeptide(L)'
;MNQIVPKSEIHEFSSQTDAVLDQAHKGDIHGAFGSIAQHDLGARQSIGHRLRTLLAIIGPGLIVMVGDNDAGAFGTYTQAGQNFGITLLWTLLLLIPVLYVNQEMVVRLGIVTGVGHARLIFARFGKFWGAFSVIDLFLLNALTIVTEFIGITIGLDYLGVNKYWGVGIAAFILMLASSTGSLRRFERFAMILVFGSLLLIPVFLMIHPLVTQITHSFFVPSMPGGKLSDIMLIIIAIVGTTVAP
;
A
#
# COMPACT_ATOMS: atom_id res chain seq x y z
N MET A 1 29.06 -35.85 -45.36
CA MET A 1 28.03 -34.86 -45.71
C MET A 1 27.65 -34.12 -44.43
N ASN A 2 28.53 -33.24 -43.94
CA ASN A 2 28.32 -32.41 -42.75
C ASN A 2 28.13 -30.97 -43.23
N GLN A 3 26.89 -30.52 -43.38
CA GLN A 3 26.60 -29.10 -43.55
C GLN A 3 26.72 -28.44 -42.19
N ILE A 4 27.79 -27.67 -42.04
CA ILE A 4 27.99 -26.72 -40.94
C ILE A 4 26.99 -25.59 -41.18
N VAL A 5 25.92 -25.58 -40.38
CA VAL A 5 24.97 -24.45 -40.33
C VAL A 5 25.75 -23.22 -39.86
N PRO A 6 25.72 -22.09 -40.60
CA PRO A 6 26.46 -20.90 -40.23
C PRO A 6 25.92 -20.27 -38.93
N LYS A 7 26.83 -19.95 -38.00
CA LYS A 7 26.56 -19.34 -36.69
C LYS A 7 25.86 -17.96 -36.72
N SER A 8 25.54 -17.42 -37.89
CA SER A 8 24.92 -16.10 -38.05
C SER A 8 23.42 -16.09 -37.81
N GLU A 9 22.73 -17.24 -37.83
CA GLU A 9 21.26 -17.30 -37.64
C GLU A 9 20.81 -17.48 -36.18
N ILE A 10 21.75 -17.67 -35.24
CA ILE A 10 21.41 -17.82 -33.81
C ILE A 10 21.18 -16.45 -33.12
N HIS A 11 21.54 -15.35 -33.78
CA HIS A 11 21.44 -14.01 -33.19
C HIS A 11 20.14 -13.25 -33.48
N GLU A 12 19.20 -13.82 -34.25
CA GLU A 12 18.04 -13.07 -34.75
C GLU A 12 16.69 -13.45 -34.11
N PHE A 13 16.68 -14.33 -33.10
CA PHE A 13 15.45 -14.76 -32.41
C PHE A 13 15.33 -14.32 -30.92
N SER A 14 16.16 -13.39 -30.43
CA SER A 14 16.01 -12.87 -29.05
C SER A 14 15.70 -11.37 -28.94
N SER A 15 15.63 -10.62 -30.04
CA SER A 15 15.24 -9.21 -29.97
C SER A 15 13.71 -9.09 -30.03
N GLN A 16 13.04 -8.90 -28.86
CA GLN A 16 11.84 -8.05 -28.67
C GLN A 16 10.99 -8.33 -27.41
N THR A 17 11.52 -8.99 -26.37
CA THR A 17 10.79 -9.07 -25.08
C THR A 17 11.65 -8.72 -23.87
N ASP A 18 12.66 -7.88 -24.05
CA ASP A 18 13.26 -7.23 -22.90
C ASP A 18 12.26 -6.22 -22.35
N ALA A 19 11.88 -6.40 -21.09
CA ALA A 19 11.19 -5.37 -20.32
C ALA A 19 12.17 -4.20 -20.15
N VAL A 20 12.27 -3.37 -21.18
CA VAL A 20 13.10 -2.16 -21.19
C VAL A 20 12.72 -1.34 -19.96
N LEU A 21 13.71 -1.06 -19.12
CA LEU A 21 13.58 -0.19 -17.94
C LEU A 21 12.79 1.07 -18.30
N ASP A 22 11.79 1.39 -17.50
CA ASP A 22 11.01 2.61 -17.70
C ASP A 22 11.97 3.80 -17.61
N GLN A 23 12.12 4.57 -18.70
CA GLN A 23 13.14 5.62 -18.79
C GLN A 23 12.93 6.73 -17.74
N ALA A 24 11.75 6.77 -17.11
CA ALA A 24 11.41 7.64 -15.99
C ALA A 24 12.29 7.45 -14.74
N HIS A 25 13.00 6.32 -14.60
CA HIS A 25 13.86 6.03 -13.43
C HIS A 25 15.37 6.22 -13.66
N LYS A 26 15.80 6.79 -14.80
CA LYS A 26 17.22 7.07 -15.05
C LYS A 26 17.62 8.42 -14.46
N GLY A 27 18.21 8.43 -13.26
CA GLY A 27 18.76 9.64 -12.65
C GLY A 27 18.88 9.57 -11.13
N ASP A 28 18.94 10.74 -10.49
CA ASP A 28 18.96 10.87 -9.03
C ASP A 28 17.63 10.40 -8.41
N ILE A 29 17.70 9.74 -7.26
CA ILE A 29 16.51 9.37 -6.49
C ILE A 29 16.07 10.61 -5.72
N HIS A 30 14.82 11.03 -5.92
CA HIS A 30 14.23 12.16 -5.19
C HIS A 30 13.02 11.70 -4.37
N GLY A 31 13.24 11.47 -3.08
CA GLY A 31 12.16 11.18 -2.13
C GLY A 31 11.63 12.43 -1.42
N ALA A 32 10.64 12.20 -0.55
CA ALA A 32 10.01 13.24 0.26
C ALA A 32 11.02 13.91 1.21
N PHE A 33 11.86 13.11 1.87
CA PHE A 33 12.79 13.55 2.92
C PHE A 33 14.24 13.72 2.46
N GLY A 34 14.57 13.49 1.18
CA GLY A 34 15.94 13.60 0.71
C GLY A 34 16.11 13.28 -0.77
N SER A 35 17.35 13.37 -1.23
CA SER A 35 17.74 12.92 -2.57
C SER A 35 19.06 12.18 -2.51
N ILE A 36 19.20 11.15 -3.35
CA ILE A 36 20.42 10.36 -3.51
C ILE A 36 20.88 10.52 -4.94
N ALA A 37 22.10 11.03 -5.13
CA ALA A 37 22.66 11.18 -6.47
C ALA A 37 22.95 9.81 -7.08
N GLN A 38 22.75 9.63 -8.38
CA GLN A 38 23.03 8.37 -9.07
C GLN A 38 24.49 7.92 -8.91
N HIS A 39 25.40 8.88 -8.75
CA HIS A 39 26.84 8.67 -8.60
C HIS A 39 27.29 8.52 -7.13
N ASP A 40 26.35 8.54 -6.17
CA ASP A 40 26.65 8.29 -4.75
C ASP A 40 26.82 6.78 -4.48
N LEU A 41 27.98 6.26 -4.92
CA LEU A 41 28.44 4.89 -4.70
C LEU A 41 29.19 4.74 -3.36
N GLY A 42 29.19 5.77 -2.51
CA GLY A 42 29.91 5.80 -1.26
C GLY A 42 29.41 4.75 -0.27
N ALA A 43 30.32 4.02 0.39
CA ALA A 43 29.97 3.11 1.46
C ALA A 43 29.38 3.89 2.64
N ARG A 44 28.13 3.58 3.03
CA ARG A 44 27.45 4.20 4.19
C ARG A 44 27.97 3.58 5.48
N GLN A 45 29.15 4.03 5.91
CA GLN A 45 29.87 3.45 7.05
C GLN A 45 29.30 3.88 8.41
N SER A 46 28.68 5.06 8.50
CA SER A 46 28.07 5.57 9.74
C SER A 46 26.55 5.38 9.74
N ILE A 47 25.99 5.12 10.93
CA ILE A 47 24.54 5.00 11.18
C ILE A 47 23.80 6.25 10.67
N GLY A 48 24.37 7.44 10.84
CA GLY A 48 23.77 8.68 10.36
C GLY A 48 23.65 8.77 8.84
N HIS A 49 24.64 8.22 8.11
CA HIS A 49 24.58 8.15 6.66
C HIS A 49 23.51 7.14 6.21
N ARG A 50 23.45 5.97 6.86
CA ARG A 50 22.42 4.96 6.58
C ARG A 50 21.01 5.49 6.84
N LEU A 51 20.82 6.23 7.93
CA LEU A 51 19.52 6.82 8.27
C LEU A 51 19.11 7.89 7.26
N ARG A 52 20.03 8.75 6.82
CA ARG A 52 19.74 9.73 5.76
C ARG A 52 19.37 9.07 4.44
N THR A 53 20.08 8.01 4.05
CA THR A 53 19.73 7.21 2.87
C THR A 53 18.35 6.59 3.04
N LEU A 54 18.05 5.97 4.19
CA LEU A 54 16.74 5.36 4.47
C LEU A 54 15.62 6.40 4.37
N LEU A 55 15.77 7.56 5.00
CA LEU A 55 14.79 8.65 4.94
C LEU A 55 14.52 9.09 3.50
N ALA A 56 15.54 9.11 2.64
CA ALA A 56 15.36 9.48 1.23
C ALA A 56 14.57 8.45 0.41
N ILE A 57 14.44 7.19 0.86
CA ILE A 57 13.78 6.11 0.10
C ILE A 57 12.54 5.52 0.77
N ILE A 58 12.28 5.84 2.04
CA ILE A 58 11.20 5.19 2.83
C ILE A 58 9.79 5.66 2.44
N GLY A 59 9.67 6.82 1.79
CA GLY A 59 8.37 7.47 1.53
C GLY A 59 7.36 6.61 0.78
N PRO A 60 7.69 6.02 -0.38
CA PRO A 60 6.76 5.14 -1.11
C PRO A 60 6.25 3.97 -0.26
N GLY A 61 7.12 3.36 0.56
CA GLY A 61 6.72 2.26 1.45
C GLY A 61 5.74 2.69 2.53
N LEU A 62 5.94 3.88 3.13
CA LEU A 62 5.00 4.42 4.12
C LEU A 62 3.64 4.77 3.50
N ILE A 63 3.64 5.30 2.27
CA ILE A 63 2.41 5.65 1.56
C ILE A 63 1.59 4.39 1.26
N VAL A 64 2.23 3.32 0.78
CA VAL A 64 1.56 2.03 0.54
C VAL A 64 1.02 1.45 1.85
N MET A 65 1.82 1.43 2.91
CA MET A 65 1.40 0.86 4.20
C MET A 65 0.22 1.60 4.84
N VAL A 66 0.17 2.94 4.72
CA VAL A 66 -0.99 3.70 5.20
C VAL A 66 -2.17 3.57 4.24
N GLY A 67 -1.92 3.44 2.94
CA GLY A 67 -2.96 3.15 1.94
C GLY A 67 -3.70 1.83 2.18
N ASP A 68 -3.03 0.81 2.74
CA ASP A 68 -3.67 -0.45 3.16
C ASP A 68 -4.66 -0.25 4.33
N ASN A 69 -4.67 0.92 4.98
CA ASN A 69 -5.58 1.28 6.07
C ASN A 69 -6.61 2.32 5.63
N ASP A 70 -7.31 2.01 4.53
CA ASP A 70 -8.35 2.85 3.96
C ASP A 70 -9.61 2.94 4.86
N ALA A 71 -10.55 3.83 4.51
CA ALA A 71 -11.80 3.99 5.24
C ALA A 71 -12.63 2.69 5.32
N GLY A 72 -12.51 1.82 4.30
CA GLY A 72 -13.14 0.50 4.29
C GLY A 72 -12.59 -0.40 5.39
N ALA A 73 -11.27 -0.57 5.45
CA ALA A 73 -10.57 -1.32 6.49
C ALA A 73 -10.87 -0.74 7.88
N PHE A 74 -10.86 0.58 8.03
CA PHE A 74 -11.20 1.25 9.28
C PHE A 74 -12.63 0.92 9.75
N GLY A 75 -13.59 0.88 8.82
CA GLY A 75 -14.96 0.47 9.08
C GLY A 75 -15.06 -0.99 9.54
N THR A 76 -14.35 -1.90 8.88
CA THR A 76 -14.30 -3.33 9.24
C THR A 76 -13.71 -3.53 10.63
N TYR A 77 -12.61 -2.87 10.96
CA TYR A 77 -11.99 -2.97 12.29
C TYR A 77 -12.88 -2.36 13.38
N THR A 78 -13.54 -1.24 13.08
CA THR A 78 -14.51 -0.62 14.00
C THR A 78 -15.69 -1.54 14.26
N GLN A 79 -16.23 -2.18 13.22
CA GLN A 79 -17.32 -3.14 13.34
C GLN A 79 -16.90 -4.38 14.16
N ALA A 80 -15.69 -4.89 13.93
CA ALA A 80 -15.14 -6.01 14.70
C ALA A 80 -14.99 -5.64 16.19
N GLY A 81 -14.46 -4.45 16.49
CA GLY A 81 -14.32 -3.94 17.85
C GLY A 81 -15.67 -3.69 18.53
N GLN A 82 -16.66 -3.17 17.81
CA GLN A 82 -18.01 -2.92 18.34
C GLN A 82 -18.74 -4.23 18.67
N ASN A 83 -18.66 -5.23 17.79
CA ASN A 83 -19.43 -6.46 17.93
C ASN A 83 -18.75 -7.50 18.84
N PHE A 84 -17.42 -7.55 18.82
CA PHE A 84 -16.63 -8.62 19.45
C PHE A 84 -15.53 -8.12 20.38
N GLY A 85 -15.43 -6.80 20.59
CA GLY A 85 -14.39 -6.19 21.41
C GLY A 85 -12.99 -6.50 20.87
N ILE A 86 -12.05 -6.74 21.79
CA ILE A 86 -10.67 -7.10 21.46
C ILE A 86 -10.46 -8.60 21.23
N THR A 87 -11.52 -9.42 21.27
CA THR A 87 -11.42 -10.89 21.24
C THR A 87 -10.81 -11.40 19.93
N LEU A 88 -11.02 -10.69 18.81
CA LEU A 88 -10.51 -11.05 17.49
C LEU A 88 -9.12 -10.45 17.20
N LEU A 89 -8.47 -9.80 18.15
CA LEU A 89 -7.20 -9.08 17.89
C LEU A 89 -6.07 -10.03 17.44
N TRP A 90 -6.10 -11.29 17.86
CA TRP A 90 -5.17 -12.33 17.42
C TRP A 90 -5.22 -12.62 15.92
N THR A 91 -6.32 -12.30 15.22
CA THR A 91 -6.38 -12.48 13.76
C THR A 91 -5.41 -11.53 13.05
N LEU A 92 -5.18 -10.34 13.61
CA LEU A 92 -4.18 -9.39 13.11
C LEU A 92 -2.75 -9.94 13.26
N LEU A 93 -2.46 -10.67 14.34
CA LEU A 93 -1.16 -11.31 14.53
C LEU A 93 -0.86 -12.31 13.41
N LEU A 94 -1.86 -13.08 12.98
CA LEU A 94 -1.72 -14.02 11.85
C LEU A 94 -1.50 -13.33 10.50
N LEU A 95 -1.96 -12.09 10.38
CA LEU A 95 -1.83 -11.31 9.16
C LEU A 95 -0.45 -10.66 9.00
N ILE A 96 0.30 -10.45 10.09
CA ILE A 96 1.66 -9.90 10.04
C ILE A 96 2.59 -10.65 9.07
N PRO A 97 2.77 -12.00 9.16
CA PRO A 97 3.64 -12.71 8.24
C PRO A 97 3.15 -12.65 6.79
N VAL A 98 1.83 -12.67 6.57
CA VAL A 98 1.22 -12.57 5.24
C VAL A 98 1.53 -11.20 4.61
N LEU A 99 1.30 -10.13 5.37
CA LEU A 99 1.64 -8.76 4.97
C LEU A 99 3.13 -8.61 4.69
N TYR A 100 3.99 -9.11 5.58
CA TYR A 100 5.43 -9.00 5.40
C TYR A 100 5.89 -9.68 4.11
N VAL A 101 5.44 -10.90 3.86
CA VAL A 101 5.80 -11.64 2.63
C VAL A 101 5.29 -10.92 1.39
N ASN A 102 4.03 -10.46 1.38
CA ASN A 102 3.46 -9.76 0.23
C ASN A 102 4.21 -8.45 -0.06
N GLN A 103 4.42 -7.61 0.95
CA GLN A 103 5.08 -6.32 0.77
C GLN A 103 6.56 -6.50 0.37
N GLU A 104 7.25 -7.48 0.95
CA GLU A 104 8.63 -7.81 0.58
C GLU A 104 8.72 -8.26 -0.87
N MET A 105 7.81 -9.14 -1.32
CA MET A 105 7.77 -9.61 -2.71
C MET A 105 7.50 -8.47 -3.70
N VAL A 106 6.56 -7.57 -3.39
CA VAL A 106 6.25 -6.40 -4.23
C VAL A 106 7.48 -5.50 -4.38
N VAL A 107 8.15 -5.18 -3.26
CA VAL A 107 9.36 -4.36 -3.26
C VAL A 107 10.49 -5.04 -4.03
N ARG A 108 10.73 -6.33 -3.78
CA ARG A 108 11.75 -7.11 -4.48
C ARG A 108 11.51 -7.13 -5.98
N LEU A 109 10.26 -7.34 -6.40
CA LEU A 109 9.89 -7.35 -7.81
C LEU A 109 10.15 -5.98 -8.45
N GLY A 110 9.75 -4.89 -7.79
CA GLY A 110 9.98 -3.53 -8.28
C GLY A 110 11.46 -3.18 -8.42
N ILE A 111 12.29 -3.55 -7.43
CA ILE A 111 13.73 -3.29 -7.44
C ILE A 111 14.44 -4.11 -8.53
N VAL A 112 14.09 -5.39 -8.69
CA VAL A 112 14.78 -6.29 -9.64
C VAL A 112 14.39 -6.00 -11.07
N THR A 113 13.11 -5.71 -11.32
CA THR A 113 12.60 -5.55 -12.69
C THR A 113 12.68 -4.12 -13.20
N GLY A 114 12.63 -3.11 -12.32
CA GLY A 114 12.64 -1.70 -12.69
C GLY A 114 11.44 -1.29 -13.58
N VAL A 115 10.38 -2.09 -13.61
CA VAL A 115 9.16 -1.84 -14.37
C VAL A 115 7.92 -2.11 -13.51
N GLY A 116 6.82 -1.43 -13.81
CA GLY A 116 5.57 -1.60 -13.07
C GLY A 116 4.97 -3.01 -13.20
N HIS A 117 4.28 -3.45 -12.14
CA HIS A 117 3.66 -4.78 -12.06
C HIS A 117 2.76 -5.10 -13.27
N ALA A 118 1.89 -4.16 -13.68
CA ALA A 118 1.03 -4.36 -14.85
C ALA A 118 1.82 -4.69 -16.14
N ARG A 119 2.95 -4.00 -16.38
CA ARG A 119 3.80 -4.25 -17.56
C ARG A 119 4.35 -5.67 -17.56
N LEU A 120 4.74 -6.18 -16.38
CA LEU A 120 5.21 -7.56 -16.23
C LEU A 120 4.10 -8.57 -16.53
N ILE A 121 2.87 -8.29 -16.13
CA ILE A 121 1.72 -9.16 -16.44
C ILE A 121 1.51 -9.20 -17.97
N PHE A 122 1.53 -8.05 -18.64
CA PHE A 122 1.42 -7.99 -20.10
C PHE A 122 2.56 -8.77 -20.79
N ALA A 123 3.79 -8.65 -20.30
CA ALA A 123 4.95 -9.32 -20.89
C ALA A 123 4.93 -10.83 -20.68
N ARG A 124 4.49 -11.30 -19.50
CA ARG A 124 4.54 -12.72 -19.13
C ARG A 124 3.28 -13.51 -19.49
N PHE A 125 2.11 -12.91 -19.32
CA PHE A 125 0.81 -13.59 -19.47
C PHE A 125 0.02 -13.11 -20.71
N GLY A 126 0.52 -12.09 -21.41
CA GLY A 126 -0.08 -11.59 -22.65
C GLY A 126 -1.20 -10.57 -22.44
N LYS A 127 -1.80 -10.13 -23.56
CA LYS A 127 -2.71 -8.98 -23.59
C LYS A 127 -4.02 -9.18 -22.82
N PHE A 128 -4.56 -10.40 -22.82
CA PHE A 128 -5.82 -10.71 -22.13
C PHE A 128 -5.68 -10.55 -20.61
N TRP A 129 -4.70 -11.24 -20.02
CA TRP A 129 -4.45 -11.18 -18.58
C TRP A 129 -3.94 -9.81 -18.12
N GLY A 130 -3.14 -9.13 -18.94
CA GLY A 130 -2.75 -7.74 -18.67
C GLY A 130 -3.94 -6.79 -18.65
N ALA A 131 -4.86 -6.89 -19.62
CA ALA A 131 -6.07 -6.06 -19.66
C ALA A 131 -7.00 -6.36 -18.48
N PHE A 132 -7.20 -7.64 -18.15
CA PHE A 132 -7.97 -8.05 -16.98
C PHE A 132 -7.42 -7.41 -15.69
N SER A 133 -6.11 -7.51 -15.46
CA SER A 133 -5.47 -6.92 -14.28
C SER A 133 -5.61 -5.38 -14.21
N VAL A 134 -5.49 -4.68 -15.34
CA VAL A 134 -5.65 -3.21 -15.36
C VAL A 134 -7.10 -2.80 -15.08
N ILE A 135 -8.08 -3.52 -15.63
CA ILE A 135 -9.50 -3.25 -15.40
C ILE A 135 -9.86 -3.51 -13.94
N ASP A 136 -9.40 -4.64 -13.39
CA ASP A 136 -9.61 -5.01 -11.99
C ASP A 136 -9.01 -3.93 -11.05
N LEU A 137 -7.75 -3.55 -11.28
CA LEU A 137 -7.08 -2.49 -10.52
C LEU A 137 -7.83 -1.15 -10.62
N PHE A 138 -8.32 -0.78 -11.81
CA PHE A 138 -9.09 0.45 -11.98
C PHE A 138 -10.42 0.42 -11.21
N LEU A 139 -11.13 -0.70 -11.27
CA LEU A 139 -12.42 -0.87 -10.61
C LEU A 139 -12.27 -0.90 -9.08
N LEU A 140 -11.27 -1.62 -8.56
CA LEU A 140 -10.98 -1.68 -7.12
C LEU A 140 -10.56 -0.31 -6.59
N ASN A 141 -9.67 0.40 -7.28
CA ASN A 141 -9.30 1.76 -6.89
C ASN A 141 -10.49 2.75 -6.94
N ALA A 142 -11.38 2.62 -7.92
CA ALA A 142 -12.60 3.43 -7.96
C ALA A 142 -13.52 3.14 -6.77
N LEU A 143 -13.67 1.87 -6.37
CA LEU A 143 -14.42 1.48 -5.18
C LEU A 143 -13.76 2.00 -3.89
N THR A 144 -12.43 1.94 -3.78
CA THR A 144 -11.67 2.51 -2.67
C THR A 144 -11.88 4.02 -2.56
N ILE A 145 -11.88 4.75 -3.68
CA ILE A 145 -12.21 6.18 -3.65
C ILE A 145 -13.63 6.39 -3.11
N VAL A 146 -14.60 5.57 -3.54
CA VAL A 146 -15.97 5.67 -3.01
C VAL A 146 -16.02 5.43 -1.50
N THR A 147 -15.33 4.41 -0.98
CA THR A 147 -15.29 4.13 0.46
C THR A 147 -14.61 5.26 1.25
N GLU A 148 -13.56 5.86 0.71
CA GLU A 148 -12.90 7.05 1.29
C GLU A 148 -13.87 8.23 1.42
N PHE A 149 -14.63 8.54 0.36
CA PHE A 149 -15.62 9.62 0.42
C PHE A 149 -16.80 9.33 1.36
N ILE A 150 -17.17 8.06 1.53
CA ILE A 150 -18.12 7.64 2.57
C ILE A 150 -17.52 7.91 3.96
N GLY A 151 -16.26 7.53 4.19
CA GLY A 151 -15.54 7.79 5.45
C GLY A 151 -15.49 9.29 5.79
N ILE A 152 -15.14 10.13 4.80
CA ILE A 152 -15.15 11.59 4.95
C ILE A 152 -16.55 12.10 5.32
N THR A 153 -17.59 11.59 4.67
CA THR A 153 -18.97 12.01 4.96
C THR A 153 -19.38 11.66 6.39
N ILE A 154 -19.06 10.45 6.85
CA ILE A 154 -19.35 10.01 8.24
C ILE A 154 -18.57 10.86 9.25
N GLY A 155 -17.29 11.14 8.98
CA GLY A 155 -16.47 11.99 9.84
C GLY A 155 -16.98 13.43 9.94
N LEU A 156 -17.41 14.01 8.81
CA LEU A 156 -18.01 15.36 8.78
C LEU A 156 -19.35 15.42 9.52
N ASP A 157 -20.18 14.39 9.37
CA ASP A 157 -21.47 14.29 10.05
C ASP A 157 -21.27 14.26 11.58
N TYR A 158 -20.29 13.48 12.05
CA TYR A 158 -19.92 13.45 13.47
C TYR A 158 -19.43 14.81 14.00
N LEU A 159 -18.75 15.60 13.16
CA LEU A 159 -18.29 16.95 13.50
C LEU A 159 -19.37 18.03 13.36
N GLY A 160 -20.56 17.68 12.87
CA GLY A 160 -21.64 18.64 12.60
C GLY A 160 -21.36 19.59 11.43
N VAL A 161 -20.44 19.22 10.54
CA VAL A 161 -20.07 20.03 9.37
C VAL A 161 -20.93 19.63 8.17
N ASN A 162 -21.27 20.60 7.31
CA ASN A 162 -22.05 20.32 6.12
C ASN A 162 -21.29 19.40 5.13
N LYS A 163 -21.83 18.18 4.94
CA LYS A 163 -21.29 17.15 4.04
C LYS A 163 -21.02 17.61 2.61
N TYR A 164 -21.88 18.46 2.04
CA TYR A 164 -21.75 18.88 0.64
C TYR A 164 -20.48 19.72 0.44
N TRP A 165 -20.22 20.64 1.36
CA TRP A 165 -19.02 21.48 1.33
C TRP A 165 -17.77 20.66 1.65
N GLY A 166 -17.82 19.81 2.66
CA GLY A 166 -16.65 19.01 3.05
C GLY A 166 -16.23 18.00 1.98
N VAL A 167 -17.18 17.30 1.35
CA VAL A 167 -16.90 16.40 0.21
C VAL A 167 -16.34 17.18 -0.99
N GLY A 168 -16.92 18.33 -1.32
CA GLY A 168 -16.45 19.16 -2.43
C GLY A 168 -15.01 19.67 -2.21
N ILE A 169 -14.69 20.10 -0.99
CA ILE A 169 -13.34 20.53 -0.61
C ILE A 169 -12.37 19.36 -0.65
N ALA A 170 -12.73 18.20 -0.11
CA ALA A 170 -11.88 17.01 -0.16
C ALA A 170 -11.57 16.59 -1.59
N ALA A 171 -12.58 16.54 -2.47
CA ALA A 171 -12.40 16.24 -3.89
C ALA A 171 -11.48 17.27 -4.59
N PHE A 172 -11.66 18.55 -4.28
CA PHE A 172 -10.81 19.60 -4.83
C PHE A 172 -9.35 19.46 -4.38
N ILE A 173 -9.10 19.21 -3.08
CA ILE A 173 -7.76 18.99 -2.53
C ILE A 173 -7.10 17.77 -3.18
N LEU A 174 -7.81 16.65 -3.30
CA LEU A 174 -7.29 15.44 -3.93
C LEU A 174 -6.95 15.68 -5.41
N MET A 175 -7.80 16.39 -6.14
CA MET A 175 -7.56 16.72 -7.54
C MET A 175 -6.34 17.64 -7.72
N LEU A 176 -6.18 18.64 -6.83
CA LEU A 176 -5.01 19.50 -6.81
C LEU A 176 -3.73 18.70 -6.51
N ALA A 177 -3.76 17.82 -5.50
CA ALA A 177 -2.62 16.98 -5.15
C ALA A 177 -2.21 16.06 -6.31
N SER A 178 -3.19 15.44 -6.98
CA SER A 178 -2.96 14.54 -8.12
C SER A 178 -2.48 15.27 -9.39
N SER A 179 -2.97 16.47 -9.65
CA SER A 179 -2.64 17.25 -10.86
C SER A 179 -1.24 17.90 -10.86
N THR A 180 -0.48 17.75 -9.78
CA THR A 180 0.82 18.43 -9.61
C THR A 180 1.91 17.97 -10.60
N GLY A 181 1.74 16.80 -11.23
CA GLY A 181 2.68 16.25 -12.24
C GLY A 181 4.09 15.91 -11.72
N SER A 182 4.34 16.09 -10.42
CA SER A 182 5.63 15.85 -9.77
C SER A 182 5.44 14.81 -8.66
N LEU A 183 6.07 13.65 -8.84
CA LEU A 183 6.03 12.55 -7.87
C LEU A 183 6.49 13.01 -6.48
N ARG A 184 7.56 13.82 -6.40
CA ARG A 184 8.07 14.33 -5.13
C ARG A 184 7.07 15.21 -4.37
N ARG A 185 6.27 16.00 -5.08
CA ARG A 185 5.24 16.85 -4.45
C ARG A 185 4.06 16.00 -3.97
N PHE A 186 3.64 15.04 -4.79
CA PHE A 186 2.64 14.06 -4.41
C PHE A 186 3.07 13.26 -3.17
N GLU A 187 4.31 12.76 -3.15
CA GLU A 187 4.87 12.01 -2.03
C GLU A 187 4.89 12.85 -0.76
N ARG A 188 5.30 14.13 -0.83
CA ARG A 188 5.27 15.04 0.33
C ARG A 188 3.86 15.31 0.83
N PHE A 189 2.90 15.49 -0.07
CA PHE A 189 1.50 15.64 0.30
C PHE A 189 0.96 14.38 0.99
N ALA A 190 1.23 13.19 0.42
CA ALA A 190 0.85 11.93 1.02
C ALA A 190 1.51 11.73 2.39
N MET A 191 2.77 12.13 2.56
CA MET A 191 3.44 12.10 3.88
C MET A 191 2.72 12.97 4.92
N ILE A 192 2.11 14.10 4.54
CA ILE A 192 1.30 14.89 5.47
C ILE A 192 0.08 14.09 5.95
N LEU A 193 -0.58 13.35 5.05
CA LEU A 193 -1.71 12.48 5.42
C LEU A 193 -1.26 11.30 6.29
N VAL A 194 -0.11 10.69 5.97
CA VAL A 194 0.53 9.64 6.78
C VAL A 194 0.84 10.14 8.19
N PHE A 195 1.39 11.34 8.34
CA PHE A 195 1.61 11.92 9.68
C PHE A 195 0.28 12.29 10.35
N GLY A 196 -0.73 12.69 9.58
CA GLY A 196 -2.08 12.94 10.07
C GLY A 196 -2.74 11.70 10.69
N SER A 197 -2.51 10.51 10.14
CA SER A 197 -3.04 9.26 10.72
C SER A 197 -2.46 8.95 12.10
N LEU A 198 -1.29 9.50 12.46
CA LEU A 198 -0.74 9.38 13.81
C LEU A 198 -1.60 10.06 14.88
N LEU A 199 -2.58 10.89 14.51
CA LEU A 199 -3.60 11.41 15.44
C LEU A 199 -4.42 10.28 16.10
N LEU A 200 -4.42 9.06 15.56
CA LEU A 200 -5.00 7.91 16.26
C LEU A 200 -4.27 7.57 17.56
N ILE A 201 -2.97 7.83 17.67
CA ILE A 201 -2.17 7.51 18.86
C ILE A 201 -2.68 8.27 20.10
N PRO A 202 -2.83 9.61 20.10
CA PRO A 202 -3.37 10.31 21.26
C PRO A 202 -4.82 9.89 21.57
N VAL A 203 -5.65 9.61 20.55
CA VAL A 203 -7.02 9.08 20.76
C VAL A 203 -6.98 7.73 21.48
N PHE A 204 -6.08 6.83 21.08
CA PHE A 204 -5.86 5.54 21.74
C PHE A 204 -5.35 5.70 23.18
N LEU A 205 -4.51 6.70 23.46
CA LEU A 205 -4.03 6.95 24.83
C LEU A 205 -5.11 7.54 25.73
N MET A 206 -6.03 8.37 25.19
CA MET A 206 -7.12 9.00 25.93
C MET A 206 -8.15 7.99 26.47
N ILE A 207 -8.35 6.87 25.78
CA ILE A 207 -9.28 5.81 26.24
C ILE A 207 -8.71 4.94 27.37
N HIS A 208 -7.48 5.21 27.84
CA HIS A 208 -6.79 4.47 28.90
C HIS A 208 -6.96 2.94 28.82
N PRO A 209 -6.52 2.31 27.72
CA PRO A 209 -6.79 0.91 27.50
C PRO A 209 -5.96 0.04 28.46
N LEU A 210 -6.56 -1.03 28.96
CA LEU A 210 -5.86 -2.03 29.76
C LEU A 210 -4.89 -2.81 28.88
N VAL A 211 -3.62 -2.37 28.87
CA VAL A 211 -2.55 -2.96 28.03
C VAL A 211 -2.45 -4.48 28.23
N THR A 212 -2.63 -4.96 29.47
CA THR A 212 -2.63 -6.40 29.79
C THR A 212 -3.72 -7.18 29.04
N GLN A 213 -4.90 -6.61 28.86
CA GLN A 213 -5.98 -7.27 28.13
C GLN A 213 -5.70 -7.27 26.64
N ILE A 214 -5.21 -6.16 26.09
CA ILE A 214 -4.83 -6.04 24.68
C ILE A 214 -3.74 -7.06 24.34
N THR A 215 -2.67 -7.12 25.13
CA THR A 215 -1.57 -8.05 24.86
C THR A 215 -2.03 -9.50 24.99
N HIS A 216 -2.83 -9.83 26.00
CA HIS A 216 -3.39 -11.17 26.12
C HIS A 216 -4.27 -11.54 24.92
N SER A 217 -5.21 -10.69 24.51
CA SER A 217 -6.09 -10.94 23.36
C SER A 217 -5.37 -10.91 22.00
N PHE A 218 -4.20 -10.26 21.91
CA PHE A 218 -3.35 -10.28 20.72
C PHE A 218 -2.63 -11.62 20.53
N PHE A 219 -2.13 -12.21 21.62
CA PHE A 219 -1.33 -13.44 21.56
C PHE A 219 -2.12 -14.72 21.80
N VAL A 220 -3.25 -14.66 22.51
CA VAL A 220 -4.06 -15.82 22.88
C VAL A 220 -5.31 -15.87 22.01
N PRO A 221 -5.42 -16.84 21.07
CA PRO A 221 -6.62 -17.01 20.29
C PRO A 221 -7.82 -17.28 21.19
N SER A 222 -8.84 -16.45 21.03
CA SER A 222 -10.12 -16.62 21.71
C SER A 222 -11.25 -16.38 20.72
N MET A 223 -12.34 -17.12 20.89
CA MET A 223 -13.54 -16.97 20.06
C MET A 223 -14.60 -16.24 20.87
N PRO A 224 -15.16 -15.13 20.34
CA PRO A 224 -16.23 -14.44 21.01
C PRO A 224 -17.50 -15.31 21.02
N GLY A 225 -18.36 -15.10 22.01
CA GLY A 225 -19.70 -15.69 22.02
C GLY A 225 -20.57 -15.08 20.91
N GLY A 226 -21.39 -15.88 20.23
CA GLY A 226 -22.29 -15.40 19.19
C GLY A 226 -22.52 -16.42 18.08
N LYS A 227 -23.16 -15.96 16.99
CA LYS A 227 -23.35 -16.78 15.80
C LYS A 227 -22.01 -16.94 15.09
N LEU A 228 -21.59 -18.19 14.87
CA LEU A 228 -20.35 -18.51 14.17
C LEU A 228 -20.30 -17.90 12.77
N SER A 229 -21.44 -17.80 12.08
CA SER A 229 -21.53 -17.15 10.76
C SER A 229 -21.00 -15.72 10.78
N ASP A 230 -21.40 -14.95 11.78
CA ASP A 230 -21.12 -13.51 11.86
C ASP A 230 -19.65 -13.29 12.23
N ILE A 231 -19.12 -14.16 13.09
CA ILE A 231 -17.70 -14.20 13.46
C ILE A 231 -16.85 -14.57 12.23
N MET A 232 -17.23 -15.59 11.48
CA MET A 232 -16.48 -16.00 10.29
C MET A 232 -16.52 -14.93 9.20
N LEU A 233 -17.68 -14.29 8.99
CA LEU A 233 -17.80 -13.20 8.02
C LEU A 233 -16.91 -12.01 8.38
N ILE A 234 -16.85 -11.61 9.65
CA ILE A 234 -15.97 -10.50 10.05
C ILE A 234 -14.48 -10.89 9.96
N ILE A 235 -14.12 -12.13 10.28
CA ILE A 235 -12.74 -12.61 10.12
C ILE A 235 -12.35 -12.61 8.64
N ILE A 236 -13.21 -13.11 7.76
CA ILE A 236 -13.00 -13.08 6.32
C ILE A 236 -12.89 -11.64 5.83
N ALA A 237 -13.72 -10.72 6.34
CA ALA A 237 -13.62 -9.30 6.00
C ALA A 237 -12.28 -8.71 6.44
N ILE A 238 -11.85 -8.92 7.70
CA ILE A 238 -10.54 -8.46 8.21
C ILE A 238 -9.40 -8.97 7.32
N VAL A 239 -9.38 -10.28 7.04
CA VAL A 239 -8.37 -10.90 6.17
C VAL A 239 -8.42 -10.32 4.76
N GLY A 240 -9.62 -10.17 4.20
CA GLY A 240 -9.84 -9.64 2.85
C GLY A 240 -9.40 -8.19 2.68
N THR A 241 -9.62 -7.34 3.69
CA THR A 241 -9.21 -5.92 3.66
C THR A 241 -7.71 -5.71 3.90
N THR A 242 -6.97 -6.75 4.27
CA THR A 242 -5.57 -6.60 4.70
C THR A 242 -4.59 -6.38 3.55
N VAL A 243 -4.90 -6.90 2.35
CA VAL A 243 -4.00 -6.81 1.20
C VAL A 243 -4.73 -6.08 0.10
N ALA A 244 -4.37 -4.82 -0.14
CA ALA A 244 -4.84 -4.09 -1.30
C ALA A 244 -4.14 -4.62 -2.58
N PRO A 245 -4.86 -4.67 -3.72
CA PRO A 245 -4.36 -5.15 -5.02
C PRO A 245 -3.29 -4.23 -5.65
#